data_AF-A0A1V0N4V3-F1
#
_entry.id   AF-A0A1V0N4V3-F1
#
_cell.length_a   1.000
_cell.length_b   1.000
_cell.length_c   1.000
_cell.angle_alpha   90.00
_cell.angle_beta   90.00
_cell.angle_gamma   90.00
#
_symmetry.space_group_name_H-M   'P 1'
#
loop_
_entity.id
_entity.type
_entity.pdbx_description
1 polymer ?
#
loop_
_entity_poly.entity_id
_entity_poly.type
_entity_poly.pdbx_seq_one_letter_code
_entity_poly.pdbx_strand_id
1 'polypeptide(L)'
;MTLEKVIKIQADYRDSGLVERIAASFRRFWVDIKWMDMECDSGVCTIYMSIYDAHNLGNLDLSIVTLSKMVDIDFVEELEEYEYKKFEMNYKKSKKFEWGVISE
;
A
#
# COMPACT_ATOMS: atom_id res chain seq x y z
N MET A 1 7.21 -19.78 7.82
CA MET A 1 6.91 -18.90 6.67
C MET A 1 5.67 -18.13 7.04
N THR A 2 5.77 -16.82 7.26
CA THR A 2 4.57 -15.98 7.39
C THR A 2 3.93 -15.94 6.01
N LEU A 3 2.78 -16.59 5.86
CA LEU A 3 1.93 -16.47 4.68
C LEU A 3 1.56 -14.99 4.60
N GLU A 4 2.12 -14.28 3.65
CA GLU A 4 1.74 -12.91 3.34
C GLU A 4 0.84 -12.97 2.11
N LYS A 5 -0.18 -12.13 2.09
CA LYS A 5 -0.98 -11.92 0.87
C LYS A 5 -0.52 -10.62 0.24
N VAL A 6 -0.24 -10.64 -1.05
CA VAL A 6 0.10 -9.42 -1.79
C VAL A 6 -1.07 -9.03 -2.66
N ILE A 7 -1.50 -7.78 -2.51
CA ILE A 7 -2.57 -7.18 -3.28
C ILE A 7 -1.95 -6.16 -4.24
N LYS A 8 -2.35 -6.23 -5.50
CA LYS A 8 -2.07 -5.25 -6.54
C LYS A 8 -3.32 -4.42 -6.78
N ILE A 9 -3.15 -3.11 -6.84
CA ILE A 9 -4.24 -2.16 -7.07
C ILE A 9 -3.82 -1.26 -8.22
N GLN A 10 -4.65 -1.13 -9.24
CA GLN A 10 -4.50 -0.09 -10.26
C GLN A 10 -5.49 1.04 -9.97
N ALA A 11 -5.01 2.27 -10.03
CA ALA A 11 -5.77 3.44 -9.64
C ALA A 11 -5.38 4.68 -10.44
N ASP A 12 -6.35 5.57 -10.66
CA ASP A 12 -6.11 6.88 -11.25
C ASP A 12 -5.54 7.85 -10.21
N TYR A 13 -4.38 8.44 -10.51
CA TYR A 13 -3.72 9.42 -9.66
C TYR A 13 -4.35 10.81 -9.77
N ARG A 14 -5.51 10.97 -9.13
CA ARG A 14 -6.23 12.25 -9.13
C ARG A 14 -5.64 13.27 -8.16
N ASP A 15 -5.19 12.81 -7.00
CA ASP A 15 -4.72 13.67 -5.92
C ASP A 15 -3.75 12.91 -4.98
N SER A 16 -2.98 13.67 -4.20
CA SER A 16 -1.96 13.12 -3.31
C SER A 16 -2.51 12.27 -2.16
N GLY A 17 -3.83 12.23 -1.94
CA GLY A 17 -4.46 11.44 -0.88
C GLY A 17 -4.84 10.01 -1.29
N LEU A 18 -4.47 9.58 -2.50
CA LEU A 18 -4.82 8.24 -3.02
C LEU A 18 -4.34 7.11 -2.11
N VAL A 19 -3.07 7.18 -1.68
CA VAL A 19 -2.44 6.13 -0.85
C VAL A 19 -3.14 6.03 0.51
N GLU A 20 -3.47 7.17 1.12
CA GLU A 20 -4.18 7.22 2.40
C GLU A 20 -5.58 6.65 2.28
N ARG A 21 -6.30 6.92 1.18
CA ARG A 21 -7.64 6.34 0.93
C ARG A 21 -7.58 4.83 0.80
N ILE A 22 -6.62 4.33 0.03
CA ILE A 22 -6.37 2.89 -0.13
C ILE A 22 -6.09 2.27 1.25
N ALA A 23 -5.09 2.81 1.98
CA ALA A 23 -4.71 2.29 3.29
C ALA A 23 -5.86 2.35 4.32
N ALA A 24 -6.66 3.42 4.28
CA ALA A 24 -7.83 3.58 5.14
C ALA A 24 -8.91 2.54 4.85
N SER A 25 -9.10 2.13 3.59
CA SER A 25 -10.06 1.08 3.21
C SER A 25 -9.76 -0.24 3.93
N PHE A 26 -8.49 -0.65 3.98
CA PHE A 26 -8.06 -1.86 4.70
C PHE A 26 -8.14 -1.70 6.22
N ARG A 27 -7.59 -0.61 6.77
CA ARG A 27 -7.58 -0.38 8.23
C ARG A 27 -8.98 -0.25 8.83
N ARG A 28 -9.94 0.28 8.08
CA ARG A 28 -11.36 0.34 8.50
C ARG A 28 -11.92 -1.04 8.85
N PHE A 29 -11.46 -2.09 8.17
CA PHE A 29 -11.85 -3.48 8.42
C PHE A 29 -10.81 -4.25 9.24
N TRP A 30 -9.89 -3.53 9.90
CA TRP A 30 -8.87 -4.09 10.77
C TRP A 30 -7.95 -5.05 10.03
N VAL A 31 -7.72 -4.74 8.75
CA VAL A 31 -6.76 -5.45 7.92
C VAL A 31 -5.41 -4.77 8.06
N ASP A 32 -4.46 -5.49 8.64
CA ASP A 32 -3.13 -4.96 8.93
C ASP A 32 -2.24 -5.00 7.69
N ILE A 33 -1.73 -3.81 7.33
CA ILE A 33 -0.84 -3.60 6.19
C ILE A 33 0.60 -3.67 6.66
N LYS A 34 1.39 -4.55 6.05
CA LYS A 34 2.81 -4.73 6.37
C LYS A 34 3.69 -3.71 5.66
N TRP A 35 3.48 -3.56 4.37
CA TRP A 35 4.18 -2.60 3.53
C TRP A 35 3.29 -2.21 2.36
N MET A 36 3.56 -1.04 1.80
CA MET A 36 2.95 -0.55 0.57
C MET A 36 4.05 0.06 -0.28
N ASP A 37 3.95 -0.13 -1.58
CA ASP A 37 4.78 0.52 -2.58
C ASP A 37 3.89 1.04 -3.70
N MET A 38 4.23 2.19 -4.26
CA MET A 38 3.44 2.85 -5.30
C MET A 38 4.35 3.29 -6.43
N GLU A 39 4.03 2.82 -7.63
CA GLU A 39 4.66 3.23 -8.88
C GLU A 39 3.63 3.95 -9.74
N CYS A 40 3.93 5.17 -10.17
CA CYS A 40 3.02 5.94 -10.99
C CYS A 40 3.65 6.26 -12.34
N ASP A 41 2.90 6.03 -13.40
CA ASP A 41 3.25 6.40 -14.76
C ASP A 41 2.06 7.07 -15.44
N SER A 42 2.30 8.24 -16.03
CA SER A 42 1.33 8.92 -16.90
C SER A 42 -0.08 9.13 -16.29
N GLY A 43 -0.15 9.35 -14.97
CA GLY A 43 -1.40 9.59 -14.25
C GLY A 43 -2.11 8.35 -13.72
N VAL A 44 -1.58 7.15 -14.01
CA VAL A 44 -2.05 5.88 -13.46
C VAL A 44 -1.01 5.37 -12.46
N CYS A 45 -1.46 4.97 -11.28
CA CYS A 45 -0.60 4.36 -10.26
C CYS A 45 -0.93 2.87 -10.11
N THR A 46 0.13 2.08 -9.99
CA THR A 46 0.07 0.71 -9.50
C THR A 46 0.57 0.70 -8.07
N ILE A 47 -0.26 0.22 -7.15
CA ILE A 47 0.08 0.04 -5.75
C ILE A 47 0.23 -1.45 -5.49
N TYR A 48 1.35 -1.83 -4.89
CA TYR A 48 1.55 -3.17 -4.33
C TYR A 48 1.52 -3.06 -2.82
N MET A 49 0.83 -3.98 -2.16
CA MET A 49 0.77 -4.00 -0.71
C MET A 49 0.80 -5.43 -0.17
N SER A 50 1.54 -5.63 0.92
CA SER A 50 1.51 -6.88 1.68
C SER A 50 0.63 -6.74 2.90
N ILE A 51 -0.12 -7.80 3.14
CA ILE A 51 -1.09 -7.94 4.20
C ILE A 51 -0.66 -9.06 5.15
N TYR A 52 -0.77 -8.83 6.45
CA TYR A 52 -0.49 -9.85 7.47
C TYR A 52 -1.64 -10.88 7.54
N ASP A 53 -1.51 -12.01 6.82
CA ASP A 53 -2.57 -13.02 6.72
C ASP A 53 -3.01 -13.58 8.08
N ALA A 54 -2.06 -13.80 9.00
CA ALA A 54 -2.31 -14.40 10.32
C ALA A 54 -3.26 -13.60 11.23
N HIS A 55 -3.53 -12.32 10.91
CA HIS A 55 -4.31 -11.42 11.76
C HIS A 55 -5.65 -11.00 11.14
N ASN A 56 -5.92 -11.35 9.88
CA ASN A 56 -7.14 -10.91 9.21
C ASN A 56 -8.24 -11.98 9.36
N LEU A 57 -9.16 -11.75 10.28
CA LEU A 57 -10.31 -12.61 10.61
C LEU A 57 -11.38 -12.66 9.50
N GLY A 58 -11.00 -12.90 8.24
CA GLY A 58 -11.91 -12.92 7.09
C GLY A 58 -12.35 -11.54 6.58
N ASN A 59 -11.77 -10.46 7.10
CA ASN A 59 -12.12 -9.08 6.75
C ASN A 59 -11.46 -8.58 5.45
N LEU A 60 -10.49 -9.33 4.92
CA LEU A 60 -9.74 -8.94 3.72
C LEU A 60 -10.67 -8.78 2.51
N ASP A 61 -11.55 -9.75 2.26
CA ASP A 61 -12.46 -9.73 1.12
C ASP A 61 -13.40 -8.51 1.17
N LEU A 62 -13.91 -8.17 2.36
CA LEU A 62 -14.74 -6.97 2.54
C LEU A 62 -13.98 -5.69 2.20
N SER A 63 -12.71 -5.60 2.61
CA SER A 63 -11.86 -4.45 2.32
C SER A 63 -11.56 -4.31 0.83
N ILE A 64 -11.28 -5.43 0.14
CA ILE A 64 -11.03 -5.48 -1.30
C ILE A 64 -12.29 -5.09 -2.07
N VAL A 65 -13.45 -5.67 -1.73
CA VAL A 65 -14.74 -5.36 -2.38
C VAL A 65 -15.17 -3.92 -2.13
N THR A 66 -14.84 -3.35 -0.97
CA THR A 66 -15.12 -1.94 -0.69
C THR A 66 -14.21 -1.03 -1.50
N LEU A 67 -12.92 -1.38 -1.59
CA LEU A 67 -11.93 -0.62 -2.35
C LEU A 67 -12.23 -0.63 -3.85
N SER A 68 -12.59 -1.78 -4.42
CA SER A 68 -12.90 -1.93 -5.84
C SER A 68 -14.14 -1.16 -6.32
N LYS A 69 -14.91 -0.59 -5.38
CA LYS A 69 -16.06 0.29 -5.67
C LYS A 69 -15.71 1.77 -5.61
N MET A 70 -14.49 2.13 -5.25
CA MET A 70 -14.06 3.54 -5.26
C MET A 70 -13.90 4.01 -6.71
N VAL A 71 -14.20 5.30 -6.95
CA VAL A 71 -14.21 5.90 -8.29
C VAL A 71 -12.83 5.89 -8.93
N ASP A 72 -11.81 6.09 -8.11
CA ASP A 72 -10.40 6.23 -8.47
C ASP A 72 -9.67 4.87 -8.57
N ILE A 73 -10.39 3.74 -8.48
CA ILE A 73 -9.82 2.39 -8.53
C ILE A 73 -10.32 1.67 -9.78
N ASP A 74 -9.39 1.23 -10.63
CA ASP A 74 -9.70 0.45 -11.84
C ASP A 74 -9.94 -1.01 -11.50
N PHE A 75 -9.01 -1.62 -10.75
CA PHE A 75 -9.13 -2.98 -10.26
C PHE A 75 -8.26 -3.25 -9.03
N VAL A 76 -8.61 -4.35 -8.35
CA VAL A 76 -7.86 -4.91 -7.22
C VAL A 76 -7.68 -6.40 -7.47
N GLU A 77 -6.45 -6.88 -7.35
CA GLU A 77 -6.05 -8.26 -7.65
C GLU A 77 -5.22 -8.84 -6.49
N GLU A 78 -5.58 -10.04 -6.02
CA GLU A 78 -4.73 -10.82 -5.11
C GLU A 78 -3.74 -11.63 -5.95
N LEU A 79 -2.44 -11.51 -5.66
CA LEU A 79 -1.39 -12.22 -6.38
C LEU A 79 -1.14 -13.59 -5.74
N GLU A 80 -1.34 -14.68 -6.51
CA GLU A 80 -1.10 -16.05 -6.05
C GLU A 80 0.39 -16.39 -5.96
N GLU A 81 1.20 -15.85 -6.88
CA GLU A 81 2.65 -16.04 -6.93
C GLU A 81 3.36 -14.69 -7.08
N TYR A 82 4.29 -14.37 -6.18
CA TYR A 82 5.05 -13.13 -6.23
C TYR A 82 6.46 -13.32 -5.66
N GLU A 83 7.44 -12.66 -6.28
CA GLU A 83 8.81 -12.54 -5.75
C GLU A 83 9.07 -11.07 -5.41
N TYR A 84 9.09 -10.74 -4.12
CA TYR A 84 9.49 -9.41 -3.68
C TYR A 84 10.91 -9.44 -3.12
N LYS A 85 11.77 -8.54 -3.61
CA LYS A 85 13.10 -8.33 -3.02
C LYS A 85 12.95 -7.39 -1.84
N LYS A 86 12.91 -7.96 -0.63
CA LYS A 86 12.87 -7.19 0.62
C LYS A 86 14.05 -6.21 0.64
N PHE A 87 13.76 -4.92 0.56
CA PHE A 87 14.77 -3.90 0.74
C PHE A 87 15.04 -3.72 2.24
N GLU A 88 16.22 -4.17 2.70
CA GLU A 88 16.65 -3.91 4.09
C GLU A 88 17.39 -2.57 4.15
N MET A 89 16.70 -1.55 4.66
CA MET A 89 17.30 -0.24 4.92
C MET A 89 18.16 -0.28 6.19
N ASN A 90 19.47 -0.45 6.01
CA ASN A 90 20.44 -0.26 7.08
C ASN A 90 20.88 1.21 7.17
N TYR A 91 20.18 2.00 7.98
CA TYR A 91 20.58 3.39 8.23
C TYR A 91 21.76 3.43 9.20
N LYS A 92 22.94 3.86 8.73
CA LYS A 92 24.08 4.23 9.60
C LYS A 92 24.13 5.72 9.94
N LYS A 93 23.52 6.57 9.11
CA LYS A 93 23.44 8.03 9.30
C LYS A 93 22.11 8.53 8.73
N SER A 94 21.37 9.33 9.49
CA SER A 94 20.19 10.05 9.02
C SER A 94 20.49 11.55 8.94
N LYS A 95 19.89 12.23 7.96
CA LYS A 95 19.87 13.69 7.89
C LYS A 95 18.44 14.14 8.18
N LYS A 96 18.27 14.91 9.25
CA LYS A 96 16.97 15.48 9.63
C LYS A 96 16.76 16.76 8.82
N PHE A 97 15.56 16.92 8.26
CA PHE A 97 15.14 18.16 7.63
C PHE A 97 14.07 18.78 8.54
N GLU A 98 14.32 20.01 8.99
CA GLU A 98 13.38 20.80 9.76
C GLU A 98 12.93 21.99 8.92
N TRP A 99 11.63 22.22 8.89
CA TRP A 99 11.06 23.32 8.12
C TRP A 99 11.59 24.66 8.66
N GLY A 100 12.13 25.49 7.77
CA GLY A 100 12.62 26.83 8.11
C GLY A 100 14.08 26.93 8.55
N VAL A 101 14.83 25.83 8.57
CA VAL A 101 16.28 25.86 8.83
C VAL A 101 17.03 25.65 7.52
N ILE A 102 17.49 26.74 6.90
CA ILE A 102 18.49 26.68 5.83
C ILE A 102 19.82 26.42 6.52
N SER A 103 20.30 25.17 6.50
CA SER A 103 21.66 24.88 6.92
C SER A 103 22.63 25.40 5.87
N GLU A 104 23.48 26.36 6.24
CA GLU A 104 24.65 26.81 5.46
C GLU A 104 25.60 25.66 5.09
#